data_AF-A0A7S4HKP5-F1
#
_entry.id   AF-A0A7S4HKP5-F1
#
_cell.length_a   1.000
_cell.length_b   1.000
_cell.length_c   1.000
_cell.angle_alpha   90.00
_cell.angle_beta   90.00
_cell.angle_gamma   90.00
#
_symmetry.space_group_name_H-M   'P 1'
#
loop_
_entity.id
_entity.type
_entity.pdbx_description
1 polymer ?
#
loop_
_entity_poly.entity_id
_entity_poly.type
_entity_poly.pdbx_seq_one_letter_code
_entity_poly.pdbx_strand_id
1 'polypeptide(L)'
;WKIEENQRLFLDEFARTHNITHPLGWREVSSRQVITSGGRQLMKYYSSLYDALATVYPEYKWPVNQFAALLPMSHWDDIENQRSFILHVSQKYSIHSPDAWKQRGMQCIKKEGGIYCLKNVQGLLSILSSMYPSAEW
;
A
#
# COMPACT_ATOMS: atom_id res chain seq x y z
N TRP A 1 9.73 2.11 22.57
CA TRP A 1 8.97 2.82 21.51
C TRP A 1 9.49 4.24 21.22
N LYS A 2 9.91 5.07 22.19
CA LYS A 2 10.56 6.36 21.88
C LYS A 2 11.97 6.23 21.29
N ILE A 3 12.67 5.16 21.66
CA ILE A 3 14.00 4.82 21.15
C ILE A 3 13.80 4.00 19.88
N GLU A 4 14.32 4.47 18.74
CA GLU A 4 14.21 3.82 17.43
C GLU A 4 14.87 2.43 17.41
N GLU A 5 16.00 2.26 18.09
CA GLU A 5 16.66 0.95 18.22
C GLU A 5 15.74 -0.12 18.81
N ASN A 6 14.94 0.22 19.83
CA ASN A 6 13.95 -0.69 20.39
C ASN A 6 12.82 -1.02 19.41
N GLN A 7 12.50 -0.11 18.49
CA GLN A 7 11.53 -0.38 17.43
C GLN A 7 12.11 -1.33 16.37
N ARG A 8 13.39 -1.13 16.00
CA ARG A 8 14.13 -2.04 15.11
C ARG A 8 14.20 -3.44 15.69
N LEU A 9 14.63 -3.59 16.95
CA LEU A 9 14.70 -4.90 17.61
C LEU A 9 13.35 -5.62 17.60
N PHE A 10 12.26 -4.89 17.84
CA PHE A 10 10.92 -5.45 17.76
C PHE A 10 10.55 -5.89 16.34
N LEU A 11 10.80 -5.06 15.32
CA LEU A 11 10.47 -5.39 13.93
C LEU A 11 11.37 -6.51 13.38
N ASP A 12 12.62 -6.60 13.80
CA ASP A 12 13.55 -7.68 13.46
C ASP A 12 13.08 -9.01 14.05
N GLU A 13 12.67 -9.00 15.32
CA GLU A 13 12.12 -10.19 15.98
C GLU A 13 10.77 -10.59 15.37
N PHE A 14 9.93 -9.61 15.02
CA PHE A 14 8.70 -9.87 14.28
C PHE A 14 8.98 -10.51 12.92
N ALA A 15 9.95 -9.97 12.17
CA ALA A 15 10.34 -10.50 10.87
C ALA A 15 10.86 -11.93 11.00
N ARG A 16 11.71 -12.20 11.98
CA ARG A 16 12.25 -13.54 12.26
C ARG A 16 11.14 -14.54 12.60
N THR A 17 10.20 -14.18 13.47
CA THR A 17 9.10 -15.07 13.88
C THR A 17 8.08 -15.34 12.77
N HIS A 18 7.95 -14.42 11.80
CA HIS A 18 7.05 -14.56 10.65
C HIS A 18 7.78 -14.97 9.36
N ASN A 19 9.05 -15.37 9.44
CA ASN A 19 9.89 -15.77 8.29
C ASN A 19 9.96 -14.71 7.17
N ILE A 20 9.96 -13.43 7.54
CA ILE A 20 10.13 -12.31 6.61
C ILE A 20 11.63 -12.10 6.40
N THR A 21 12.17 -12.68 5.33
CA THR A 21 13.60 -12.62 5.02
C THR A 21 13.99 -11.45 4.11
N HIS A 22 13.00 -10.79 3.49
CA HIS A 22 13.21 -9.69 2.54
C HIS A 22 12.17 -8.58 2.72
N PRO A 23 12.50 -7.31 2.36
CA PRO A 23 11.59 -6.17 2.52
C PRO A 23 10.21 -6.38 1.88
N LEU A 24 10.15 -7.08 0.73
CA LEU A 24 8.90 -7.36 0.04
C LEU A 24 7.95 -8.30 0.79
N GLY A 25 8.45 -9.07 1.76
CA GLY A 25 7.63 -9.95 2.60
C GLY A 25 6.72 -9.16 3.55
N TRP A 26 7.08 -7.93 3.89
CA TRP A 26 6.24 -7.06 4.72
C TRP A 26 4.89 -6.73 4.08
N ARG A 27 4.75 -6.87 2.74
CA ARG A 27 3.49 -6.62 2.02
C ARG A 27 2.35 -7.54 2.45
N GLU A 28 2.68 -8.72 2.97
CA GLU A 28 1.70 -9.70 3.43
C GLU A 28 1.34 -9.51 4.91
N VAL A 29 2.04 -8.61 5.61
CA VAL A 29 1.83 -8.33 7.01
C VAL A 29 0.71 -7.32 7.19
N SER A 30 -0.33 -7.70 7.90
CA SER A 30 -1.36 -6.78 8.35
C SER A 30 -0.94 -6.01 9.60
N SER A 31 -1.38 -4.76 9.73
CA SER A 31 -1.20 -4.00 10.99
C SER A 31 -1.78 -4.71 12.20
N ARG A 32 -2.82 -5.54 12.00
CA ARG A 32 -3.41 -6.35 13.07
C ARG A 32 -2.41 -7.37 13.62
N GLN A 33 -1.67 -8.08 12.77
CA GLN A 33 -0.62 -9.01 13.20
C GLN A 33 0.43 -8.31 14.05
N VAL A 34 0.91 -7.14 13.60
CA VAL A 34 1.88 -6.33 14.34
C VAL A 34 1.33 -5.91 15.71
N ILE A 35 0.07 -5.47 15.78
CA ILE A 35 -0.59 -5.08 17.03
C ILE A 35 -0.72 -6.26 17.99
N THR A 36 -1.12 -7.44 17.49
CA THR A 36 -1.28 -8.66 18.32
C THR A 36 0.04 -9.19 18.84
N SER A 37 1.15 -8.96 18.13
CA SER A 37 2.50 -9.31 18.57
C SER A 37 3.12 -8.31 19.54
N GLY A 38 2.36 -7.33 20.04
CA GLY A 38 2.85 -6.33 21.01
C GLY A 38 3.23 -4.99 20.40
N GLY A 39 3.13 -4.82 19.07
CA GLY A 39 3.43 -3.59 18.36
C GLY A 39 2.38 -2.49 18.47
N ARG A 40 1.38 -2.62 19.36
CA ARG A 40 0.31 -1.61 19.53
C ARG A 40 0.84 -0.21 19.74
N GLN A 41 1.88 -0.07 20.56
CA GLN A 41 2.45 1.23 20.84
C GLN A 41 3.29 1.76 19.69
N LEU A 42 3.98 0.90 18.92
CA LEU A 42 4.62 1.28 17.65
C LEU A 42 3.62 1.92 16.70
N MET A 43 2.47 1.26 16.52
CA MET A 43 1.38 1.75 15.67
C MET A 43 0.67 3.01 16.21
N LYS A 44 1.01 3.48 17.41
CA LYS A 44 0.60 4.80 17.92
C LYS A 44 1.63 5.89 17.62
N TYR A 45 2.90 5.52 17.44
CA TYR A 45 3.96 6.46 17.06
C TYR A 45 3.93 6.77 15.56
N TYR A 46 3.50 5.80 14.74
CA TYR A 46 3.45 5.94 13.29
C TYR A 46 2.00 5.90 12.79
N SER A 47 1.70 6.68 11.74
CA SER A 47 0.40 6.70 11.06
C SER A 47 0.09 5.39 10.33
N SER A 48 1.12 4.63 9.96
CA SER A 48 0.98 3.36 9.24
C SER A 48 2.15 2.42 9.50
N LEU A 49 2.00 1.15 9.09
CA LEU A 49 3.11 0.20 9.12
C LEU A 49 4.16 0.57 8.08
N TYR A 50 3.76 1.15 6.94
CA TYR A 50 4.69 1.68 5.95
C TYR A 50 5.62 2.74 6.56
N ASP A 51 5.07 3.71 7.29
CA ASP A 51 5.86 4.80 7.89
C ASP A 51 6.84 4.26 8.95
N ALA A 52 6.40 3.28 9.75
CA ALA A 52 7.25 2.61 10.72
C ALA A 52 8.42 1.89 10.02
N LEU A 53 8.15 1.12 8.95
CA LEU A 53 9.18 0.37 8.22
C LEU A 53 10.16 1.31 7.50
N ALA A 54 9.67 2.35 6.84
CA ALA A 54 10.51 3.32 6.14
C ALA A 54 11.41 4.12 7.10
N THR A 55 10.92 4.39 8.32
CA THR A 55 11.71 5.08 9.36
C THR A 55 12.73 4.16 10.00
N VAL A 56 12.32 2.93 10.36
CA VAL A 56 13.16 1.99 11.11
C VAL A 56 14.20 1.32 10.23
N TYR A 57 13.90 1.12 8.94
CA TYR A 57 14.78 0.53 7.95
C TYR A 57 15.08 1.49 6.78
N PRO A 58 15.79 2.61 7.02
CA PRO A 58 16.12 3.58 5.99
C PRO A 58 17.09 3.03 4.93
N GLU A 59 17.79 1.91 5.22
CA GLU A 59 18.67 1.24 4.27
C GLU A 59 17.92 0.53 3.13
N TYR A 60 16.63 0.23 3.31
CA TYR A 60 15.81 -0.39 2.27
C TYR A 60 15.00 0.65 1.49
N LYS A 61 14.80 0.36 0.21
CA LYS A 61 13.88 1.15 -0.62
C LYS A 61 12.46 0.62 -0.44
N TRP A 62 11.55 1.52 -0.09
CA TRP A 62 10.13 1.23 0.10
C TRP A 62 9.30 1.89 -1.02
N PRO A 63 9.27 1.36 -2.24
CA PRO A 63 8.46 1.93 -3.32
C PRO A 63 6.96 1.86 -2.97
N VAL A 64 6.34 3.03 -2.77
CA VAL A 64 4.91 3.23 -2.40
C VAL A 64 3.97 2.28 -3.13
N ASN A 65 4.12 2.17 -4.46
CA ASN A 65 3.26 1.33 -5.30
C ASN A 65 3.33 -0.17 -4.97
N GLN A 66 4.44 -0.66 -4.42
CA GLN A 66 4.57 -2.06 -4.01
C GLN A 66 4.04 -2.29 -2.60
N PHE A 67 3.95 -1.25 -1.77
CA PHE A 67 3.52 -1.34 -0.38
C PHE A 67 2.15 -0.68 -0.15
N ALA A 68 1.32 -0.59 -1.19
CA ALA A 68 0.01 0.07 -1.17
C ALA A 68 -0.91 -0.40 -0.03
N ALA A 69 -0.84 -1.68 0.34
CA ALA A 69 -1.60 -2.26 1.46
C ALA A 69 -1.17 -1.73 2.84
N LEU A 70 0.07 -1.26 2.96
CA LEU A 70 0.66 -0.79 4.22
C LEU A 70 0.55 0.72 4.42
N LEU A 71 0.16 1.46 3.38
CA LEU A 71 0.04 2.91 3.39
C LEU A 71 -1.12 3.35 4.31
N PRO A 72 -1.02 4.54 4.92
CA PRO A 72 -2.11 5.07 5.71
C PRO A 72 -3.33 5.32 4.82
N MET A 73 -4.53 5.21 5.39
CA MET A 73 -5.76 5.45 4.64
C MET A 73 -5.79 6.87 4.04
N SER A 74 -5.22 7.85 4.75
CA SER A 74 -5.11 9.24 4.29
C SER A 74 -4.21 9.43 3.07
N HIS A 75 -3.32 8.48 2.75
CA HIS A 75 -2.55 8.53 1.51
C HIS A 75 -3.46 8.54 0.28
N TRP A 76 -4.59 7.83 0.37
CA TRP A 76 -5.57 7.70 -0.71
C TRP A 76 -6.58 8.84 -0.74
N ASP A 77 -6.53 9.81 0.18
CA ASP A 77 -7.37 11.01 0.11
C ASP A 77 -6.87 11.98 -0.98
N ASP A 78 -5.59 11.87 -1.34
CA ASP A 78 -4.97 12.63 -2.43
C ASP A 78 -5.23 11.96 -3.79
N ILE A 79 -5.84 12.71 -4.71
CA ILE A 79 -6.18 12.24 -6.05
C ILE A 79 -4.94 11.92 -6.90
N GLU A 80 -3.82 12.61 -6.68
CA GLU A 80 -2.58 12.35 -7.44
C GLU A 80 -1.90 11.05 -6.98
N ASN A 81 -2.01 10.70 -5.70
CA ASN A 81 -1.57 9.40 -5.20
C ASN A 81 -2.41 8.26 -5.79
N GLN A 82 -3.74 8.43 -5.81
CA GLN A 82 -4.64 7.50 -6.49
C GLN A 82 -4.26 7.38 -7.98
N ARG A 83 -4.05 8.50 -8.68
CA ARG A 83 -3.71 8.53 -10.11
C ARG A 83 -2.39 7.81 -10.40
N SER A 84 -1.34 8.09 -9.63
CA SER A 84 -0.03 7.44 -9.77
C SER A 84 -0.12 5.93 -9.60
N PHE A 85 -0.89 5.47 -8.61
CA PHE A 85 -1.10 4.04 -8.39
C PHE A 85 -1.92 3.38 -9.51
N ILE A 86 -3.00 4.01 -9.96
CA ILE A 86 -3.81 3.52 -11.08
C ILE A 86 -2.99 3.44 -12.37
N LEU A 87 -2.14 4.44 -12.64
CA LEU A 87 -1.20 4.42 -13.76
C LEU A 87 -0.22 3.25 -13.63
N HIS A 88 0.36 3.04 -12.44
CA HIS A 88 1.25 1.91 -12.18
C HIS A 88 0.57 0.56 -12.46
N VAL A 89 -0.65 0.36 -11.97
CA VAL A 89 -1.44 -0.86 -12.22
C VAL A 89 -1.72 -1.03 -13.71
N SER A 90 -2.10 0.04 -14.41
CA SER A 90 -2.38 0.00 -15.85
C SER A 90 -1.17 -0.45 -16.66
N GLN A 91 0.01 0.07 -16.32
CA GLN A 91 1.27 -0.25 -16.99
C GLN A 91 1.70 -1.68 -16.66
N LYS A 92 1.64 -2.08 -15.38
CA LYS A 92 2.07 -3.39 -14.90
C LYS A 92 1.26 -4.54 -15.50
N TYR A 93 -0.05 -4.33 -15.72
CA TYR A 93 -0.95 -5.34 -16.26
C TYR A 93 -1.34 -5.11 -17.73
N SER A 94 -0.76 -4.12 -18.38
CA SER A 94 -1.07 -3.69 -19.76
C SER A 94 -2.57 -3.44 -19.97
N ILE A 95 -3.22 -2.72 -19.04
CA ILE A 95 -4.65 -2.36 -19.13
C ILE A 95 -4.76 -1.07 -19.93
N HIS A 96 -5.15 -1.19 -21.21
CA HIS A 96 -5.19 -0.07 -22.15
C HIS A 96 -6.59 0.27 -22.69
N SER A 97 -7.64 -0.36 -22.18
CA SER A 97 -9.01 -0.09 -22.62
C SER A 97 -10.00 -0.01 -21.45
N PRO A 98 -11.11 0.75 -21.61
CA PRO A 98 -12.19 0.80 -20.62
C PRO A 98 -12.78 -0.57 -20.28
N ASP A 99 -12.99 -1.42 -21.29
CA ASP A 99 -13.50 -2.79 -21.08
C ASP A 99 -12.54 -3.64 -20.24
N ALA A 100 -11.23 -3.53 -20.48
CA ALA A 100 -10.24 -4.22 -19.69
C ALA A 100 -10.24 -3.72 -18.23
N TRP A 101 -10.46 -2.44 -18.00
CA TRP A 101 -10.65 -1.90 -16.64
C TRP A 101 -11.88 -2.48 -15.95
N LYS A 102 -13.03 -2.54 -16.65
CA LYS A 102 -14.28 -3.14 -16.13
C LYS A 102 -14.12 -4.64 -15.81
N GLN A 103 -13.38 -5.38 -16.65
CA GLN A 103 -13.20 -6.82 -16.49
C GLN A 103 -12.19 -7.20 -15.40
N ARG A 104 -10.99 -6.57 -15.41
CA ARG A 104 -9.86 -7.01 -14.59
C ARG A 104 -9.23 -5.93 -13.71
N GLY A 105 -9.52 -4.65 -13.95
CA GLY A 105 -8.90 -3.54 -13.22
C GLY A 105 -9.05 -3.63 -11.71
N MET A 106 -10.25 -3.98 -11.24
CA MET A 106 -10.52 -4.15 -9.81
C MET A 106 -9.75 -5.32 -9.19
N GLN A 107 -9.56 -6.40 -9.94
CA GLN A 107 -8.79 -7.56 -9.47
C GLN A 107 -7.30 -7.21 -9.39
N CYS A 108 -6.77 -6.50 -10.40
CA CYS A 108 -5.40 -6.02 -10.43
C CYS A 108 -5.11 -5.05 -9.26
N ILE A 109 -5.99 -4.09 -8.99
CA ILE A 109 -5.85 -3.15 -7.85
C ILE A 109 -5.80 -3.91 -6.52
N LYS A 110 -6.70 -4.87 -6.30
CA LYS A 110 -6.71 -5.68 -5.07
C LYS A 110 -5.43 -6.51 -4.94
N LYS A 111 -4.95 -7.10 -6.03
CA LYS A 111 -3.72 -7.90 -6.07
C LYS A 111 -2.48 -7.06 -5.73
N GLU A 112 -2.48 -5.79 -6.09
CA GLU A 112 -1.41 -4.84 -5.71
C GLU A 112 -1.62 -4.22 -4.32
N GLY A 113 -2.64 -4.63 -3.56
CA GLY A 113 -2.88 -4.13 -2.21
C GLY A 113 -3.60 -2.78 -2.14
N GLY A 114 -4.05 -2.23 -3.27
CA GLY A 114 -4.73 -0.94 -3.37
C GLY A 114 -6.21 -0.98 -2.95
N ILE A 115 -6.61 -1.83 -2.00
CA ILE A 115 -8.01 -1.95 -1.57
C ILE A 115 -8.54 -0.61 -1.05
N TYR A 116 -7.71 0.15 -0.34
CA TYR A 116 -8.08 1.47 0.18
C TYR A 116 -8.22 2.52 -0.93
N CYS A 117 -7.50 2.40 -2.04
CA CYS A 117 -7.71 3.22 -3.25
C CYS A 117 -9.15 3.08 -3.79
N LEU A 118 -9.78 1.91 -3.61
CA LEU A 118 -11.13 1.64 -4.09
C LEU A 118 -12.24 2.23 -3.21
N LYS A 119 -11.93 2.72 -2.01
CA LYS A 119 -12.95 3.32 -1.14
C LYS A 119 -13.54 4.60 -1.73
N ASN A 120 -12.75 5.35 -2.51
CA ASN A 120 -13.21 6.52 -3.23
C ASN A 120 -13.50 6.17 -4.70
N VAL A 121 -14.65 5.54 -4.94
CA VAL A 121 -15.08 5.14 -6.29
C VAL A 121 -15.20 6.35 -7.22
N GLN A 122 -15.61 7.51 -6.71
CA GLN A 122 -15.67 8.76 -7.48
C GLN A 122 -14.29 9.21 -7.94
N GLY A 123 -13.28 9.11 -7.08
CA GLY A 123 -11.88 9.39 -7.43
C GLY A 123 -11.37 8.45 -8.53
N LEU A 124 -11.65 7.15 -8.40
CA LEU A 124 -11.31 6.16 -9.43
C LEU A 124 -11.96 6.49 -10.78
N LEU A 125 -13.26 6.76 -10.81
CA LEU A 125 -13.98 7.12 -12.04
C LEU A 125 -13.46 8.42 -12.64
N SER A 126 -13.13 9.41 -11.81
CA SER A 126 -12.51 10.66 -12.27
C SER A 126 -11.16 10.41 -12.95
N ILE A 127 -10.32 9.55 -12.37
CA ILE A 127 -9.03 9.18 -12.95
C ILE A 127 -9.24 8.44 -14.29
N LEU A 128 -10.12 7.45 -14.30
CA LEU A 128 -10.39 6.66 -15.50
C LEU A 128 -11.02 7.50 -16.62
N SER A 129 -11.92 8.42 -16.29
CA SER A 129 -12.49 9.39 -17.25
C SER A 129 -11.43 10.34 -17.79
N SER A 130 -10.44 10.74 -16.98
CA SER A 130 -9.32 11.55 -17.45
C SER A 130 -8.37 10.79 -18.40
N MET A 131 -8.22 9.48 -18.21
CA MET A 131 -7.37 8.62 -19.05
C MET A 131 -8.08 8.19 -20.34
N TYR A 132 -9.40 8.05 -20.30
CA TYR A 132 -10.24 7.61 -21.42
C TYR A 132 -11.49 8.51 -21.53
N PRO A 133 -11.35 9.74 -22.05
CA PRO A 133 -12.45 10.72 -22.08
C PRO A 133 -13.65 10.34 -22.95
N SER A 134 -13.43 9.46 -23.94
CA SER A 134 -14.45 8.98 -24.86
C SER A 134 -15.20 7.74 -24.37
N ALA A 135 -14.87 7.23 -23.17
CA ALA A 135 -15.45 6.02 -22.63
C ALA A 135 -16.63 6.33 -21.70
N GLU A 136 -17.70 5.55 -21.82
CA GLU A 136 -18.81 5.56 -20.86
C GLU A 136 -18.48 4.62 -19.69
N TRP A 137 -18.19 5.22 -18.52
CA TRP A 137 -17.74 4.52 -17.31
C TRP A 137 -18.89 4.05 -16.43
#